data_AF-A0A935U0T8-F1
#
_entry.id   AF-A0A935U0T8-F1
#
_cell.length_a   1.000
_cell.length_b   1.000
_cell.length_c   1.000
_cell.angle_alpha   90.00
_cell.angle_beta   90.00
_cell.angle_gamma   90.00
#
_symmetry.space_group_name_H-M   'P 1'
#
loop_
_entity.id
_entity.type
_entity.pdbx_description
1 polymer ?
#
loop_
_entity_poly.entity_id
_entity_poly.type
_entity_poly.pdbx_seq_one_letter_code
_entity_poly.pdbx_strand_id
1 'polypeptide(L)'
;MPKGVAKNGMWRGQESVARWLARQQPQPCACGCGELVIPQPWHRAKGVPLFVQGHHARVEHWNFKDVASWVAANQEKHSCRCGCGGAITIEIRHHSAGIPTYLPNHHPRPRLGFGAENPNFIADRSEAVRPHAFPAWVKAIVFEAFRFRCAWCRALDVLECDHIVPASLGGEPVVENAQALCPSCHRWKSGIEPTPRRGKTPESRSRKRKRSKS
;
A
#
# COMPACT_ATOMS: atom_id res chain seq x y z
N MET A 1 -2.98 2.34 27.39
CA MET A 1 -2.09 1.19 27.68
C MET A 1 -0.65 1.65 27.61
N PRO A 2 0.13 1.56 28.72
CA PRO A 2 1.55 1.92 28.71
C PRO A 2 2.33 0.97 27.78
N LYS A 3 3.35 1.51 27.11
CA LYS A 3 4.23 0.73 26.23
C LYS A 3 4.96 -0.34 27.05
N GLY A 4 4.81 -1.62 26.69
CA GLY A 4 5.58 -2.72 27.26
C GLY A 4 4.80 -3.76 28.05
N VAL A 5 3.53 -3.51 28.38
CA VAL A 5 2.65 -4.51 29.02
C VAL A 5 2.01 -5.36 27.92
N ALA A 6 2.23 -6.68 27.98
CA ALA A 6 1.56 -7.61 27.07
C ALA A 6 0.03 -7.57 27.30
N LYS A 7 -0.77 -7.98 26.30
CA LYS A 7 -2.26 -7.93 26.38
C LYS A 7 -2.86 -8.67 27.58
N ASN A 8 -2.07 -9.52 28.26
CA ASN A 8 -2.43 -10.27 29.46
C ASN A 8 -2.03 -9.58 30.78
N GLY A 9 -1.55 -8.34 30.76
CA GLY A 9 -1.19 -7.59 31.98
C GLY A 9 0.13 -8.00 32.65
N MET A 10 0.87 -8.99 32.12
CA MET A 10 2.13 -9.45 32.69
C MET A 10 3.35 -8.72 32.09
N TRP A 11 4.35 -8.45 32.93
CA TRP A 11 5.65 -7.93 32.51
C TRP A 11 6.47 -9.00 31.77
N ARG A 12 7.32 -8.56 30.82
CA ARG A 12 8.29 -9.44 30.14
C ARG A 12 9.22 -10.08 31.19
N GLY A 13 8.98 -11.35 31.53
CA GLY A 13 9.79 -12.10 32.50
C GLY A 13 9.01 -13.08 33.40
N GLN A 14 7.75 -12.78 33.75
CA GLN A 14 6.99 -13.58 34.72
C GLN A 14 6.31 -14.85 34.15
N GLU A 15 6.17 -14.94 32.83
CA GLU A 15 5.52 -16.09 32.17
C GLU A 15 6.56 -17.11 31.70
N SER A 16 6.42 -18.39 32.05
CA SER A 16 7.28 -19.46 31.53
C SER A 16 7.12 -19.63 30.02
N VAL A 17 8.17 -20.13 29.34
CA VAL A 17 8.13 -20.35 27.88
C VAL A 17 7.03 -21.35 27.50
N ALA A 18 6.85 -22.40 28.29
CA ALA A 18 5.79 -23.39 28.08
C ALA A 18 4.39 -22.78 28.18
N ARG A 19 4.13 -21.93 29.18
CA ARG A 19 2.84 -21.23 29.35
C ARG A 19 2.59 -20.23 28.22
N TRP A 20 3.63 -19.53 27.77
CA TRP A 20 3.55 -18.63 26.62
C TRP A 20 3.21 -19.37 25.32
N LEU A 21 3.82 -20.55 25.09
CA LEU A 21 3.57 -21.39 23.91
C LEU A 21 2.16 -21.97 23.91
N ALA A 22 1.68 -22.45 25.06
CA ALA A 22 0.37 -23.09 25.19
C ALA A 22 -0.81 -22.18 24.79
N ARG A 23 -0.64 -20.85 24.84
CA ARG A 23 -1.65 -19.88 24.40
C ARG A 23 -1.46 -19.37 22.97
N GLN A 24 -0.38 -19.74 22.28
CA GLN A 24 -0.22 -19.40 20.88
C GLN A 24 -1.00 -20.41 20.04
N GLN A 25 -1.67 -19.93 18.99
CA GLN A 25 -2.28 -20.78 17.99
C GLN A 25 -1.49 -20.64 16.69
N PRO A 26 -1.21 -21.72 15.95
CA PRO A 26 -0.69 -21.61 14.59
C PRO A 26 -1.56 -20.65 13.79
N GLN A 27 -0.93 -19.70 13.11
CA GLN A 27 -1.62 -18.68 12.32
C GLN A 27 -1.36 -18.95 10.84
N PRO A 28 -2.36 -18.74 9.96
CA PRO A 28 -2.11 -18.82 8.53
C PRO A 28 -1.06 -17.79 8.12
N CYS A 29 -0.18 -18.19 7.22
CA CYS A 29 0.89 -17.36 6.70
C CYS A 29 0.32 -16.08 6.09
N ALA A 30 0.85 -14.92 6.50
CA ALA A 30 0.36 -13.62 6.07
C ALA A 30 0.55 -13.35 4.56
N CYS A 31 1.33 -14.16 3.84
CA CYS A 31 1.42 -14.12 2.38
C CYS A 31 0.20 -14.74 1.67
N GLY A 32 -0.72 -15.38 2.41
CA GLY A 32 -1.93 -15.99 1.85
C GLY A 32 -1.74 -17.40 1.29
N CYS A 33 -0.61 -18.07 1.55
CA CYS A 33 -0.35 -19.43 1.04
C CYS A 33 -1.12 -20.56 1.75
N GLY A 34 -1.83 -20.26 2.84
CA GLY A 34 -2.54 -21.27 3.62
C GLY A 34 -1.65 -22.09 4.58
N GLU A 35 -0.33 -22.11 4.41
CA GLU A 35 0.57 -22.76 5.38
C GLU A 35 0.51 -22.10 6.76
N LEU A 36 0.74 -22.89 7.81
CA LEU A 36 0.67 -22.43 9.19
C LEU A 36 2.04 -21.98 9.71
N VAL A 37 2.11 -20.76 10.25
CA VAL A 37 3.24 -20.30 11.05
C VAL A 37 3.14 -20.91 12.44
N ILE A 38 4.05 -21.83 12.73
CA ILE A 38 4.12 -22.54 14.01
C ILE A 38 4.91 -21.68 15.02
N PRO A 39 4.30 -21.25 16.14
CA PRO A 39 4.99 -20.57 17.22
C PRO A 39 6.08 -21.46 17.83
N GLN A 40 7.24 -20.87 18.14
CA GLN A 40 8.42 -21.59 18.64
C GLN A 40 8.93 -20.93 19.93
N PRO A 41 9.62 -21.65 20.82
CA PRO A 41 10.09 -21.12 22.11
C PRO A 41 10.80 -19.76 22.01
N TRP A 42 11.68 -19.60 21.02
CA TRP A 42 12.47 -18.38 20.81
C TRP A 42 11.65 -17.19 20.29
N HIS A 43 10.45 -17.41 19.73
CA HIS A 43 9.54 -16.35 19.29
C HIS A 43 8.97 -15.54 20.48
N ARG A 44 9.07 -16.03 21.72
CA ARG A 44 8.66 -15.27 22.90
C ARG A 44 9.36 -13.91 23.02
N ALA A 45 10.64 -13.83 22.65
CA ALA A 45 11.42 -12.60 22.75
C ALA A 45 11.12 -11.61 21.62
N LYS A 46 10.92 -12.12 20.40
CA LYS A 46 10.84 -11.32 19.15
C LYS A 46 9.43 -11.19 18.57
N GLY A 47 8.47 -11.97 19.06
CA GLY A 47 7.14 -12.15 18.47
C GLY A 47 7.08 -13.37 17.54
N VAL A 48 5.88 -13.93 17.36
CA VAL A 48 5.61 -14.96 16.34
C VAL A 48 5.71 -14.30 14.96
N PRO A 49 6.49 -14.87 14.01
CA PRO A 49 6.58 -14.36 12.66
C PRO A 49 5.22 -14.28 11.98
N LEU A 50 5.09 -13.37 11.02
CA LEU A 50 3.89 -13.30 10.18
C LEU A 50 3.94 -14.27 9.00
N PHE A 51 5.14 -14.75 8.64
CA PHE A 51 5.39 -15.54 7.45
C PHE A 51 6.08 -16.86 7.82
N VAL A 52 5.83 -17.90 7.03
CA VAL A 52 6.65 -19.12 7.05
C VAL A 52 8.04 -18.73 6.54
N GLN A 53 9.07 -19.44 6.99
CA GLN A 53 10.44 -19.18 6.57
C GLN A 53 10.55 -19.25 5.04
N GLY A 54 11.06 -18.18 4.40
CA GLY A 54 11.14 -18.05 2.95
C GLY A 54 9.93 -17.41 2.26
N HIS A 55 8.79 -17.22 2.96
CA HIS A 55 7.56 -16.64 2.40
C HIS A 55 7.41 -15.12 2.63
N HIS A 56 8.50 -14.44 3.02
CA HIS A 56 8.47 -13.01 3.34
C HIS A 56 8.40 -12.12 2.09
N ALA A 57 7.77 -10.96 2.21
CA ALA A 57 7.56 -9.97 1.14
C ALA A 57 8.84 -9.21 0.69
N ARG A 58 10.04 -9.69 1.04
CA ARG A 58 11.31 -9.14 0.56
C ARG A 58 12.30 -10.29 0.62
N VAL A 59 12.44 -11.05 -0.46
CA VAL A 59 13.30 -12.24 -0.48
C VAL A 59 14.75 -11.76 -0.45
N GLU A 60 15.26 -11.50 0.74
CA GLU A 60 16.69 -11.35 0.98
C GLU A 60 17.23 -12.70 1.40
N HIS A 61 17.21 -13.67 0.48
CA HIS A 61 18.06 -14.84 0.58
C HIS A 61 19.03 -14.85 -0.59
N TRP A 62 20.24 -14.36 -0.33
CA TRP A 62 21.40 -14.27 -1.23
C TRP A 62 21.83 -15.59 -1.91
N ASN A 63 21.16 -16.70 -1.61
CA ASN A 63 21.59 -18.05 -1.96
C ASN A 63 20.54 -18.89 -2.71
N PHE A 64 19.42 -18.29 -3.17
CA PHE A 64 18.54 -19.00 -4.10
C PHE A 64 19.13 -18.89 -5.51
N LYS A 65 19.92 -19.90 -5.91
CA LYS A 65 20.72 -19.86 -7.15
C LYS A 65 19.89 -19.99 -8.43
N ASP A 66 18.60 -20.36 -8.32
CA ASP A 66 17.73 -20.57 -9.47
C ASP A 66 16.35 -19.91 -9.29
N VAL A 67 16.18 -18.73 -9.91
CA VAL A 67 14.93 -17.97 -9.85
C VAL A 67 13.77 -18.70 -10.52
N ALA A 68 14.02 -19.53 -11.54
CA ALA A 68 12.95 -20.27 -12.22
C ALA A 68 12.35 -21.35 -11.31
N SER A 69 13.20 -22.11 -10.62
CA SER A 69 12.75 -23.06 -9.59
C SER A 69 12.00 -22.37 -8.45
N TRP A 70 12.40 -21.17 -8.05
CA TRP A 70 11.65 -20.39 -7.05
C TRP A 70 10.26 -20.00 -7.54
N VAL A 71 10.15 -19.50 -8.78
CA VAL A 71 8.86 -19.15 -9.38
C VAL A 71 7.96 -20.39 -9.42
N ALA A 72 8.45 -21.51 -9.94
CA ALA A 72 7.69 -22.76 -10.01
C ALA A 72 7.23 -23.25 -8.63
N ALA A 73 8.10 -23.17 -7.62
CA ALA A 73 7.78 -23.60 -6.26
C ALA A 73 6.72 -22.72 -5.55
N ASN A 74 6.50 -21.48 -6.01
CA ASN A 74 5.56 -20.54 -5.41
C ASN A 74 4.34 -20.27 -6.29
N GLN A 75 4.32 -20.77 -7.52
CA GLN A 75 3.20 -20.61 -8.44
C GLN A 75 1.94 -21.27 -7.86
N GLU A 76 0.79 -20.61 -8.05
CA GLU A 76 -0.55 -21.08 -7.61
C GLU A 76 -0.78 -21.24 -6.10
N LYS A 77 0.23 -21.02 -5.26
CA LYS A 77 0.09 -21.12 -3.80
C LYS A 77 -0.55 -19.89 -3.17
N HIS A 78 -0.48 -18.73 -3.82
CA HIS A 78 -0.87 -17.46 -3.21
C HIS A 78 -2.18 -16.95 -3.79
N SER A 79 -3.10 -16.53 -2.93
CA SER A 79 -4.36 -15.91 -3.31
C SER A 79 -4.44 -14.45 -2.87
N CYS A 80 -5.24 -13.68 -3.59
CA CYS A 80 -5.43 -12.25 -3.33
C CYS A 80 -6.09 -12.04 -1.97
N ARG A 81 -5.38 -11.32 -1.09
CA ARG A 81 -5.83 -11.08 0.28
C ARG A 81 -7.03 -10.14 0.39
N CYS A 82 -7.53 -9.58 -0.72
CA CYS A 82 -8.76 -8.80 -0.70
C CYS A 82 -10.04 -9.66 -0.51
N GLY A 83 -9.92 -10.99 -0.56
CA GLY A 83 -11.05 -11.91 -0.43
C GLY A 83 -11.69 -12.33 -1.77
N CYS A 84 -11.18 -11.85 -2.91
CA CYS A 84 -11.76 -12.19 -4.22
C CYS A 84 -11.44 -13.62 -4.72
N GLY A 85 -10.60 -14.36 -4.00
CA GLY A 85 -10.18 -15.71 -4.40
C GLY A 85 -9.21 -15.78 -5.58
N GLY A 86 -8.90 -14.67 -6.26
CA GLY A 86 -8.02 -14.66 -7.42
C GLY A 86 -6.58 -15.08 -7.07
N ALA A 87 -6.01 -16.00 -7.86
CA ALA A 87 -4.65 -16.50 -7.67
C ALA A 87 -3.59 -15.49 -8.14
N ILE A 88 -2.55 -15.29 -7.34
CA ILE A 88 -1.45 -14.38 -7.64
C ILE A 88 -0.43 -15.12 -8.50
N THR A 89 -0.23 -14.63 -9.72
CA THR A 89 0.82 -15.16 -10.61
C THR A 89 2.18 -14.66 -10.16
N ILE A 90 3.13 -15.57 -9.96
CA ILE A 90 4.48 -15.25 -9.52
C ILE A 90 5.35 -15.01 -10.75
N GLU A 91 5.96 -13.83 -10.84
CA GLU A 91 6.89 -13.45 -11.89
C GLU A 91 8.32 -13.40 -11.32
N ILE A 92 9.33 -13.48 -12.19
CA ILE A 92 10.75 -13.40 -11.83
C ILE A 92 11.06 -12.15 -10.99
N ARG A 93 10.42 -10.99 -11.29
CA ARG A 93 10.60 -9.75 -10.53
C ARG A 93 10.14 -9.85 -9.06
N HIS A 94 9.23 -10.77 -8.75
CA HIS A 94 8.75 -10.97 -7.37
C HIS A 94 9.79 -11.68 -6.51
N HIS A 95 10.81 -12.31 -7.09
CA HIS A 95 11.92 -12.88 -6.33
C HIS A 95 12.61 -11.78 -5.52
N SER A 96 13.08 -10.69 -6.13
CA SER A 96 13.74 -9.62 -5.38
C SER A 96 12.77 -8.67 -4.65
N ALA A 97 11.57 -8.46 -5.21
CA ALA A 97 10.59 -7.52 -4.66
C ALA A 97 9.66 -8.11 -3.59
N GLY A 98 9.62 -9.45 -3.48
CA GLY A 98 8.65 -10.19 -2.68
C GLY A 98 7.36 -10.56 -3.42
N ILE A 99 6.68 -11.58 -2.90
CA ILE A 99 5.39 -12.05 -3.43
C ILE A 99 4.29 -11.01 -3.14
N PRO A 100 3.57 -10.51 -4.16
CA PRO A 100 2.47 -9.58 -3.95
C PRO A 100 1.41 -10.18 -3.03
N THR A 101 0.80 -9.34 -2.18
CA THR A 101 -0.30 -9.77 -1.28
C THR A 101 -1.67 -9.62 -1.94
N TYR A 102 -1.73 -8.86 -3.05
CA TYR A 102 -2.93 -8.56 -3.79
C TYR A 102 -2.62 -8.66 -5.27
N LEU A 103 -3.63 -9.04 -6.05
CA LEU A 103 -3.58 -8.86 -7.50
C LEU A 103 -3.37 -7.38 -7.86
N PRO A 104 -2.82 -7.08 -9.04
CA PRO A 104 -2.64 -5.71 -9.50
C PRO A 104 -3.92 -4.90 -9.33
N ASN A 105 -3.83 -3.80 -8.59
CA ASN A 105 -4.94 -2.88 -8.28
C ASN A 105 -6.02 -3.44 -7.30
N HIS A 106 -5.81 -4.60 -6.68
CA HIS A 106 -6.70 -5.15 -5.62
C HIS A 106 -6.30 -4.69 -4.21
N HIS A 107 -5.26 -3.85 -4.09
CA HIS A 107 -4.83 -3.31 -2.81
C HIS A 107 -5.96 -2.45 -2.20
N PRO A 108 -6.51 -2.79 -1.02
CA PRO A 108 -7.45 -1.92 -0.36
C PRO A 108 -6.75 -0.61 -0.01
N ARG A 109 -7.41 0.53 -0.21
CA ARG A 109 -6.95 1.75 0.46
C ARG A 109 -7.10 1.51 1.97
N PRO A 110 -6.07 1.78 2.80
CA PRO A 110 -6.06 1.43 4.23
C PRO A 110 -7.26 1.89 5.08
N ARG A 111 -8.11 2.77 4.54
CA ARG A 111 -9.30 3.30 5.21
C ARG A 111 -10.63 2.64 4.80
N LEU A 112 -10.66 1.84 3.75
CA LEU A 112 -11.93 1.49 3.12
C LEU A 112 -12.45 0.10 3.47
N GLY A 113 -11.62 -0.85 3.92
CA GLY A 113 -12.10 -2.21 4.22
C GLY A 113 -12.11 -3.10 2.98
N PHE A 114 -12.49 -4.36 3.17
CA PHE A 114 -12.40 -5.44 2.17
C PHE A 114 -13.81 -5.84 1.68
N GLY A 115 -13.90 -6.50 0.52
CA GLY A 115 -15.14 -7.11 0.02
C GLY A 115 -16.16 -6.17 -0.65
N ALA A 116 -17.20 -6.75 -1.26
CA ALA A 116 -18.27 -6.04 -1.97
C ALA A 116 -19.19 -5.24 -1.02
N GLU A 117 -19.18 -5.60 0.26
CA GLU A 117 -19.87 -4.96 1.37
C GLU A 117 -19.26 -3.60 1.76
N ASN A 118 -18.07 -3.28 1.27
CA ASN A 118 -17.43 -2.00 1.52
C ASN A 118 -18.09 -0.90 0.66
N PRO A 119 -18.57 0.21 1.24
CA PRO A 119 -19.23 1.30 0.49
C PRO A 119 -18.32 2.05 -0.49
N ASN A 120 -17.02 1.73 -0.53
CA ASN A 120 -16.06 2.25 -1.49
C ASN A 120 -15.43 1.14 -2.35
N PHE A 121 -16.00 -0.07 -2.32
CA PHE A 121 -15.71 -1.11 -3.31
C PHE A 121 -16.31 -0.68 -4.64
N ILE A 122 -15.51 -0.76 -5.70
CA ILE A 122 -15.93 -0.44 -7.06
C ILE A 122 -15.61 -1.66 -7.91
N ALA A 123 -16.65 -2.34 -8.40
CA ALA A 123 -16.52 -3.57 -9.18
C ALA A 123 -15.88 -3.29 -10.55
N ASP A 124 -16.32 -2.22 -11.23
CA ASP A 124 -15.70 -1.71 -12.45
C ASP A 124 -14.87 -0.45 -12.16
N ARG A 125 -13.55 -0.54 -12.33
CA ARG A 125 -12.66 0.60 -12.07
C ARG A 125 -12.85 1.77 -13.04
N SER A 126 -13.55 1.61 -14.17
CA SER A 126 -13.90 2.72 -15.04
C SER A 126 -14.79 3.75 -14.32
N GLU A 127 -15.59 3.30 -13.35
CA GLU A 127 -16.46 4.12 -12.51
C GLU A 127 -15.73 4.75 -11.31
N ALA A 128 -14.45 4.39 -11.09
CA ALA A 128 -13.67 4.92 -9.99
C ALA A 128 -13.34 6.41 -10.21
N VAL A 129 -14.19 7.28 -9.67
CA VAL A 129 -13.97 8.72 -9.68
C VAL A 129 -12.70 9.04 -8.87
N ARG A 130 -11.71 9.63 -9.53
CA ARG A 130 -10.53 10.22 -8.89
C ARG A 130 -10.84 11.70 -8.64
N PRO A 131 -11.17 12.13 -7.41
CA PRO A 131 -11.71 13.48 -7.15
C PRO A 131 -10.80 14.63 -7.57
N HIS A 132 -9.50 14.37 -7.69
CA HIS A 132 -8.47 15.35 -8.04
C HIS A 132 -7.76 15.00 -9.36
N ALA A 133 -8.36 14.16 -10.21
CA ALA A 133 -7.83 13.94 -11.54
C ALA A 133 -8.31 15.04 -12.48
N PHE A 134 -7.41 15.57 -13.30
CA PHE A 134 -7.78 16.47 -14.38
C PHE A 134 -8.71 15.76 -15.38
N PRO A 135 -9.89 16.34 -15.70
CA PRO A 135 -10.70 15.89 -16.82
C PRO A 135 -9.92 15.87 -18.14
N ALA A 136 -10.33 15.02 -19.08
CA ALA A 136 -9.66 14.90 -20.38
C ALA A 136 -9.59 16.23 -21.14
N TRP A 137 -10.66 17.03 -21.09
CA TRP A 137 -10.71 18.34 -21.75
C TRP A 137 -9.71 19.35 -21.14
N VAL A 138 -9.51 19.34 -19.81
CA VAL A 138 -8.49 20.18 -19.16
C VAL A 138 -7.09 19.81 -19.63
N LYS A 139 -6.78 18.51 -19.70
CA LYS A 139 -5.48 18.03 -20.20
C LYS A 139 -5.22 18.50 -21.63
N ALA A 140 -6.23 18.43 -22.50
CA ALA A 140 -6.10 18.87 -23.89
C ALA A 140 -5.74 20.36 -23.98
N ILE A 141 -6.49 21.23 -23.28
CA ILE A 141 -6.24 22.68 -23.24
C ILE A 141 -4.83 22.98 -22.71
N VAL A 142 -4.43 22.32 -21.61
CA VAL A 142 -3.12 22.54 -20.99
C VAL A 142 -1.98 22.10 -21.92
N PHE A 143 -2.07 20.90 -22.51
CA PHE A 143 -1.01 20.43 -23.42
C PHE A 143 -0.86 21.31 -24.66
N GLU A 144 -1.96 21.80 -25.21
CA GLU A 144 -1.94 22.75 -26.32
C GLU A 144 -1.32 24.10 -25.92
N ALA A 145 -1.72 24.65 -24.76
CA ALA A 145 -1.17 25.90 -24.23
C ALA A 145 0.35 25.82 -24.01
N PHE A 146 0.84 24.66 -23.57
CA PHE A 146 2.27 24.40 -23.39
C PHE A 146 2.98 23.94 -24.68
N ARG A 147 2.29 23.90 -25.83
CA ARG A 147 2.83 23.44 -27.13
C ARG A 147 3.46 22.06 -27.05
N PHE A 148 2.85 21.16 -26.28
CA PHE A 148 3.35 19.82 -26.02
C PHE A 148 4.80 19.78 -25.51
N ARG A 149 5.20 20.79 -24.72
CA ARG A 149 6.51 20.86 -24.07
C ARG A 149 6.38 20.96 -22.57
N CYS A 150 7.37 20.41 -21.86
CA CYS A 150 7.46 20.56 -20.41
C CYS A 150 7.49 22.05 -20.01
N ALA A 151 6.69 22.44 -19.03
CA ALA A 151 6.61 23.78 -18.47
C ALA A 151 7.96 24.26 -17.92
N TRP A 152 8.78 23.34 -17.41
CA TRP A 152 10.03 23.65 -16.73
C TRP A 152 11.25 23.53 -17.62
N CYS A 153 11.45 22.37 -18.25
CA CYS A 153 12.66 22.12 -19.05
C CYS A 153 12.45 22.24 -20.55
N ARG A 154 11.21 22.48 -21.02
CA ARG A 154 10.84 22.62 -22.44
C ARG A 154 11.06 21.37 -23.31
N ALA A 155 11.39 20.24 -22.70
CA ALA A 155 11.57 18.96 -23.38
C ALA A 155 10.28 18.50 -24.09
N LEU A 156 10.46 17.88 -25.25
CA LEU A 156 9.45 17.14 -25.99
C LEU A 156 9.50 15.68 -25.51
N ASP A 157 8.75 15.38 -24.46
CA ASP A 157 8.72 14.07 -23.82
C ASP A 157 7.24 13.69 -23.57
N VAL A 158 6.99 12.50 -23.02
CA VAL A 158 5.65 12.11 -22.55
C VAL A 158 5.27 13.01 -21.38
N LEU A 159 4.30 13.91 -21.60
CA LEU A 159 3.88 14.89 -20.60
C LEU A 159 2.76 14.36 -19.72
N GLU A 160 2.85 14.73 -18.45
CA GLU A 160 1.81 14.57 -17.44
C GLU A 160 1.20 15.94 -17.13
N CYS A 161 -0.13 15.97 -16.96
CA CYS A 161 -0.83 17.16 -16.48
C CYS A 161 -0.80 17.15 -14.96
N ASP A 162 -0.06 18.09 -14.38
CA ASP A 162 0.24 18.17 -12.96
C ASP A 162 -0.28 19.48 -12.36
N HIS A 163 -0.56 19.49 -11.06
CA HIS A 163 -1.12 20.67 -10.40
C HIS A 163 -0.03 21.70 -10.08
N ILE A 164 -0.28 23.00 -10.22
CA ILE A 164 0.63 24.06 -9.75
C ILE A 164 0.61 24.12 -8.23
N VAL A 165 -0.59 24.27 -7.66
CA VAL A 165 -0.88 24.05 -6.24
C VAL A 165 -1.26 22.58 -6.06
N PRO A 166 -0.52 21.78 -5.28
CA PRO A 166 -0.78 20.36 -5.12
C PRO A 166 -2.21 20.06 -4.65
N ALA A 167 -2.81 18.99 -5.16
CA ALA A 167 -4.10 18.50 -4.69
C ALA A 167 -4.14 18.26 -3.16
N SER A 168 -3.00 17.86 -2.57
CA SER A 168 -2.88 17.68 -1.11
C SER A 168 -2.99 18.97 -0.29
N LEU A 169 -2.79 20.13 -0.93
CA LEU A 169 -2.93 21.46 -0.33
C LEU A 169 -4.24 22.14 -0.76
N GLY A 170 -5.18 21.39 -1.35
CA GLY A 170 -6.46 21.92 -1.81
C GLY A 170 -6.44 22.45 -3.25
N GLY A 171 -5.40 22.13 -4.03
CA GLY A 171 -5.38 22.47 -5.45
C GLY A 171 -6.50 21.79 -6.22
N GLU A 172 -7.29 22.58 -6.93
CA GLU A 172 -8.38 22.08 -7.76
C GLU A 172 -7.88 21.66 -9.15
N PRO A 173 -8.53 20.68 -9.81
CA PRO A 173 -8.13 20.18 -11.12
C PRO A 173 -8.66 21.07 -12.26
N VAL A 174 -8.33 22.36 -12.22
CA VAL A 174 -8.74 23.39 -13.20
C VAL A 174 -7.57 23.81 -14.09
N VAL A 175 -7.87 24.42 -15.25
CA VAL A 175 -6.86 24.81 -16.26
C VAL A 175 -5.82 25.77 -15.66
N GLU A 176 -6.27 26.71 -14.82
CA GLU A 176 -5.45 27.74 -14.18
C GLU A 176 -4.47 27.15 -13.16
N ASN A 177 -4.77 25.96 -12.63
CA ASN A 177 -3.94 25.25 -11.67
C ASN A 177 -3.21 24.06 -12.31
N ALA A 178 -3.17 23.98 -13.63
CA ALA A 178 -2.56 22.88 -14.35
C ALA A 178 -1.29 23.30 -15.09
N GLN A 179 -0.32 22.38 -15.16
CA GLN A 179 0.90 22.54 -15.94
C GLN A 179 1.29 21.20 -16.59
N ALA A 180 1.94 21.27 -17.75
CA ALA A 180 2.45 20.08 -18.43
C ALA A 180 3.89 19.80 -18.01
N LEU A 181 4.18 18.67 -17.37
CA LEU A 181 5.53 18.31 -16.93
C LEU A 181 5.98 16.98 -17.53
N CYS A 182 7.27 16.87 -17.87
CA CYS A 182 7.88 15.57 -18.17
C CYS A 182 8.10 14.76 -16.88
N PRO A 183 8.33 13.44 -16.97
CA PRO A 183 8.39 12.56 -15.79
C PRO A 183 9.54 12.92 -14.83
N SER A 184 10.66 13.45 -15.35
CA SER A 184 11.79 13.89 -14.53
C SER A 184 11.47 15.16 -13.73
N CYS A 185 10.89 16.18 -14.36
CA CYS A 185 10.46 17.41 -13.70
C CYS A 185 9.33 17.15 -12.70
N HIS A 186 8.34 16.34 -13.07
CA HIS A 186 7.25 15.96 -12.16
C HIS A 186 7.80 15.27 -10.90
N ARG A 187 8.71 14.29 -11.06
CA ARG A 187 9.34 13.62 -9.93
C ARG A 187 10.13 14.58 -9.03
N TRP A 188 10.85 15.53 -9.62
CA TRP A 188 11.58 16.54 -8.84
C TRP A 188 10.62 17.43 -8.05
N LYS A 189 9.54 17.91 -8.70
CA LYS A 189 8.49 18.70 -8.07
C LYS A 189 7.88 17.97 -6.87
N SER A 190 7.42 16.74 -7.07
CA SER A 190 6.85 15.93 -5.99
C SER A 190 7.82 15.70 -4.83
N GLY A 191 9.13 15.68 -5.09
CA GLY A 191 10.17 15.52 -4.08
C GLY A 191 10.38 16.76 -3.21
N ILE A 192 10.18 17.96 -3.75
CA ILE A 192 10.36 19.23 -3.02
C ILE A 192 9.05 19.78 -2.42
N GLU A 193 7.91 19.25 -2.85
CA GLU A 193 6.60 19.69 -2.37
C GLU A 193 6.39 19.39 -0.89
N PRO A 194 5.82 20.34 -0.13
CA PRO A 194 5.51 20.11 1.27
C PRO A 194 4.36 19.10 1.36
N THR A 195 4.71 17.84 1.62
CA THR A 195 3.72 16.81 1.93
C THR A 195 3.07 17.16 3.28
N PRO A 196 1.73 17.30 3.36
CA PRO A 196 1.10 17.45 4.66
C PRO A 196 1.40 16.19 5.46
N ARG A 197 2.07 16.36 6.61
CA ARG A 197 2.38 15.25 7.53
C ARG A 197 1.09 14.43 7.72
N ARG A 198 1.12 13.14 7.38
CA ARG A 198 -0.02 12.22 7.57
C ARG A 198 -0.57 12.40 8.98
N GLY A 199 -1.75 13.03 9.10
CA GLY A 199 -2.50 13.06 10.36
C GLY A 199 -3.14 14.37 10.83
N LYS A 200 -3.04 15.52 10.16
CA LYS A 200 -3.75 16.74 10.62
C LYS A 200 -4.19 17.65 9.47
N THR A 201 -5.29 17.33 8.79
CA THR A 201 -6.08 18.40 8.15
C THR A 201 -7.00 19.03 9.20
N PRO A 202 -7.17 20.36 9.23
CA PRO A 202 -8.06 21.05 10.18
C PRO A 202 -9.50 20.51 10.16
N GLU A 203 -9.95 20.09 8.98
CA GLU A 203 -11.29 19.56 8.72
C GLU A 203 -11.58 18.22 9.42
N SER A 204 -10.55 17.43 9.71
CA SER A 204 -10.71 16.20 10.49
C SER A 204 -11.02 16.46 11.98
N ARG A 205 -10.75 17.65 12.51
CA ARG A 205 -11.07 18.04 13.89
C ARG A 205 -12.54 18.43 14.08
N SER A 206 -13.19 19.01 13.06
CA SER A 206 -14.58 19.46 13.17
C SER A 206 -15.57 18.29 13.24
N ARG A 207 -15.35 17.22 12.46
CA ARG A 207 -16.20 16.01 12.48
C ARG A 207 -16.10 15.21 13.78
N LYS A 208 -14.95 15.24 14.47
CA LYS A 208 -14.76 14.50 15.72
C LYS A 208 -15.50 15.14 16.92
N ARG A 209 -15.67 16.46 16.93
CA ARG A 209 -16.40 17.19 17.98
C ARG A 209 -17.91 17.00 17.95
N LYS A 210 -18.50 16.74 16.76
CA LYS A 210 -19.95 16.52 16.62
C LYS A 210 -20.41 15.14 17.08
N ARG A 211 -19.52 14.14 17.12
CA ARG A 211 -19.84 12.75 17.52
C ARG A 211 -19.71 12.46 19.02
N SER A 212 -19.22 13.40 19.81
CA SER A 212 -19.02 13.24 21.26
C SER A 212 -20.03 14.05 22.08
N LYS A 213 -21.12 14.52 21.46
CA LYS A 213 -22.19 15.32 22.09
C LYS A 213 -23.60 14.81 21.75
N SER A 214 -23.72 13.55 21.33
CA SER A 214 -24.99 12.83 21.22
C SER A 214 -24.92 11.57 22.05
#